data_AF-A0A927WI61-F1
#
_entry.id   AF-A0A927WI61-F1
#
_cell.length_a   1.000
_cell.length_b   1.000
_cell.length_c   1.000
_cell.angle_alpha   90.00
_cell.angle_beta   90.00
_cell.angle_gamma   90.00
#
_symmetry.space_group_name_H-M   'P 1'
#
loop_
_entity.id
_entity.type
_entity.pdbx_description
1 polymer ?
#
loop_
_entity_poly.entity_id
_entity_poly.type
_entity_poly.pdbx_seq_one_letter_code
_entity_poly.pdbx_strand_id
1 'polypeptide(L)'
;MDAYEGLFVGGIKKDTAEYRETESLLNVVGLNINKSMIEHELHDGFVRLPVFYEHGIDELCVISFDSLSNQEKSTKLSDEQKEALHKIYSMSRKNMQDARDEMRRELINRMNDAPNVKTFRSWWNNISHSISLTSAGVMVGYVNLTKYIKDLPEL
;
A
#
# COMPACT_ATOMS: atom_id res chain seq x y z
N MET A 1 -11.12 -4.10 -5.21
CA MET A 1 -10.30 -2.99 -4.69
C MET A 1 -8.99 -3.61 -4.27
N ASP A 2 -7.90 -3.33 -4.99
CA ASP A 2 -6.60 -3.95 -4.72
C ASP A 2 -6.02 -3.38 -3.43
N ALA A 3 -5.89 -4.23 -2.40
CA ALA A 3 -5.48 -3.87 -1.04
C ALA A 3 -4.04 -3.30 -0.91
N TYR A 4 -3.37 -3.04 -2.03
CA TYR A 4 -1.97 -2.63 -2.09
C TYR A 4 -1.72 -1.45 -3.03
N GLU A 5 -2.75 -0.80 -3.58
CA GLU A 5 -2.55 0.35 -4.49
C GLU A 5 -1.72 1.48 -3.88
N GLY A 6 -1.84 1.70 -2.56
CA GLY A 6 -1.10 2.72 -1.82
C GLY A 6 0.41 2.54 -1.78
N LEU A 7 0.88 1.31 -1.91
CA LEU A 7 2.32 0.99 -1.95
C LEU A 7 2.96 1.36 -3.28
N PHE A 8 2.15 1.50 -4.34
CA PHE A 8 2.61 1.74 -5.70
C PHE A 8 2.16 3.10 -6.24
N VAL A 9 1.94 4.08 -5.36
CA VAL A 9 1.78 5.48 -5.74
C VAL A 9 3.14 6.00 -6.19
N GLY A 10 3.22 6.73 -7.31
CA GLY A 10 4.52 7.13 -7.87
C GLY A 10 5.34 8.09 -6.99
N GLY A 11 4.66 8.77 -6.06
CA GLY A 11 5.28 9.81 -5.24
C GLY A 11 5.59 11.06 -6.06
N ILE A 12 6.28 12.01 -5.42
CA ILE A 12 6.72 13.26 -6.01
C ILE A 12 8.24 13.30 -5.94
N LYS A 13 8.90 13.50 -7.09
CA LYS A 13 10.36 13.48 -7.18
C LYS A 13 10.95 14.72 -6.53
N LYS A 14 11.93 14.56 -5.65
CA LYS A 14 12.64 15.71 -5.05
C LYS A 14 13.32 16.58 -6.11
N ASP A 15 13.52 17.84 -5.76
CA ASP A 15 14.20 18.85 -6.59
C ASP A 15 13.53 19.15 -7.95
N THR A 16 12.28 18.72 -8.14
CA THR A 16 11.48 19.02 -9.34
C THR A 16 10.53 20.20 -9.12
N ALA A 17 9.96 20.71 -10.22
CA ALA A 17 8.91 21.73 -10.15
C ALA A 17 7.68 21.23 -9.36
N GLU A 18 7.32 19.95 -9.50
CA GLU A 18 6.20 19.33 -8.78
C GLU A 18 6.43 19.30 -7.28
N TYR A 19 7.68 19.07 -6.84
CA TYR A 19 8.07 19.13 -5.43
C TYR A 19 7.91 20.54 -4.87
N ARG A 20 8.34 21.57 -5.61
CA ARG A 20 8.17 22.97 -5.19
C ARG A 20 6.71 23.40 -5.16
N GLU A 21 5.90 22.94 -6.12
CA GLU A 21 4.45 23.15 -6.09
C GLU A 21 3.81 22.51 -4.85
N THR A 22 4.21 21.28 -4.53
CA THR A 22 3.76 20.56 -3.34
C THR A 22 4.12 21.30 -2.05
N GLU A 23 5.36 21.79 -1.94
CA GLU A 23 5.81 22.61 -0.83
C GLU A 23 4.98 23.89 -0.69
N SER A 24 4.71 24.57 -1.83
CA SER A 24 3.85 25.76 -1.84
C SER A 24 2.43 25.46 -1.38
N LEU A 25 1.81 24.36 -1.85
CA LEU A 25 0.46 23.97 -1.46
C LEU A 25 0.36 23.68 0.04
N LEU A 26 1.33 22.97 0.60
CA LEU A 26 1.39 22.68 2.04
C LEU A 26 1.59 23.96 2.85
N ASN A 27 2.49 24.85 2.43
CA ASN A 27 2.77 26.09 3.14
C ASN A 27 1.55 27.03 3.19
N VAL A 28 0.74 27.08 2.13
CA VAL A 28 -0.51 27.88 2.09
C VAL A 28 -1.48 27.44 3.19
N VAL A 29 -1.54 26.14 3.49
CA VAL A 29 -2.43 25.58 4.53
C VAL A 29 -1.74 25.41 5.89
N GLY A 30 -0.56 26.00 6.06
CA GLY A 30 0.22 25.96 7.31
C GLY A 30 0.85 24.61 7.63
N LEU A 31 0.96 23.71 6.65
CA LEU A 31 1.60 22.41 6.80
C LEU A 31 3.04 22.45 6.29
N ASN A 32 3.93 21.69 6.92
CA ASN A 32 5.34 21.63 6.55
C ASN A 32 5.66 20.34 5.78
N ILE A 33 6.30 20.46 4.62
CA ILE A 33 6.62 19.31 3.75
C ILE A 33 7.44 18.21 4.45
N ASN A 34 8.40 18.57 5.32
CA ASN A 34 9.25 17.62 6.03
C ASN A 34 8.49 16.84 7.12
N LYS A 35 7.35 17.35 7.58
CA LYS A 35 6.48 16.67 8.57
C LYS A 35 5.29 15.97 7.92
N SER A 36 4.85 16.45 6.77
CA SER A 36 3.66 15.95 6.07
C SER A 36 3.98 14.84 5.06
N MET A 37 5.23 14.73 4.60
CA MET A 37 5.65 13.73 3.63
C MET A 37 6.75 12.83 4.20
N ILE A 38 6.82 11.60 3.69
CA ILE A 38 7.85 10.62 4.01
C ILE A 38 8.63 10.25 2.76
N GLU A 39 9.86 9.78 2.94
CA GLU A 39 10.63 9.14 1.88
C GLU A 39 9.84 7.97 1.31
N HIS A 40 9.80 7.88 -0.01
CA HIS A 40 9.13 6.77 -0.67
C HIS A 40 9.96 5.50 -0.51
N GLU A 41 9.39 4.50 0.18
CA GLU A 41 10.13 3.31 0.56
C GLU A 41 10.55 2.47 -0.64
N LEU A 42 9.79 2.46 -1.73
CA LEU A 42 10.06 1.64 -2.92
C LEU A 42 10.55 2.43 -4.15
N HIS A 43 10.79 3.73 -4.02
CA HIS A 43 11.06 4.62 -5.16
C HIS A 43 12.03 5.72 -4.76
N ASP A 44 13.33 5.42 -4.85
CA ASP A 44 14.40 6.25 -4.31
C ASP A 44 14.40 7.68 -4.90
N GLY A 45 14.55 8.68 -4.02
CA GLY A 45 14.55 10.09 -4.41
C GLY A 45 13.15 10.69 -4.59
N PHE A 46 12.09 9.94 -4.30
CA PHE A 46 10.72 10.42 -4.28
C PHE A 46 10.20 10.50 -2.84
N VAL A 47 9.22 11.37 -2.63
CA VAL A 47 8.47 11.50 -1.38
C VAL A 47 7.01 11.20 -1.60
N ARG A 48 6.31 10.72 -0.58
CA ARG A 48 4.86 10.47 -0.63
C ARG A 48 4.17 10.89 0.65
N LEU A 49 2.85 11.05 0.58
CA LEU A 49 2.04 11.18 1.78
C LEU A 49 2.05 9.84 2.55
N PRO A 50 2.05 9.86 3.89
CA PRO A 50 2.05 8.67 4.74
C PRO A 50 0.65 8.03 4.83
N VAL A 51 -0.05 7.92 3.69
CA VAL A 51 -1.37 7.29 3.58
C VAL A 51 -1.34 6.23 2.49
N PHE A 52 -2.04 5.12 2.72
CA PHE A 52 -2.19 4.06 1.72
C PHE A 52 -3.33 4.33 0.73
N TYR A 53 -4.32 5.11 1.14
CA TYR A 53 -5.48 5.39 0.32
C TYR A 53 -5.86 6.85 0.43
N GLU A 54 -6.48 7.37 -0.62
CA GLU A 54 -6.93 8.75 -0.69
C GLU A 54 -7.93 9.08 0.44
N HIS A 55 -8.89 8.20 0.70
CA HIS A 55 -9.85 8.39 1.82
C HIS A 55 -9.17 8.39 3.19
N GLY A 56 -7.96 7.82 3.31
CA GLY A 56 -7.18 7.87 4.54
C GLY A 56 -6.74 9.30 4.91
N ILE A 57 -6.74 10.23 3.95
CA ILE A 57 -6.47 11.65 4.20
C ILE A 57 -7.52 12.25 5.13
N ASP A 58 -8.77 11.82 5.02
CA ASP A 58 -9.87 12.34 5.83
C ASP A 58 -9.78 11.96 7.30
N GLU A 59 -9.05 10.89 7.61
CA GLU A 59 -8.83 10.36 8.95
C GLU A 59 -7.58 10.96 9.62
N LEU A 60 -6.75 11.70 8.87
CA LEU A 60 -5.55 12.32 9.39
C LEU A 60 -5.85 13.43 10.39
N CYS A 61 -4.95 13.58 11.36
CA CYS A 61 -4.98 14.63 12.35
C CYS A 61 -3.61 15.31 12.46
N VAL A 62 -3.62 16.60 12.77
CA VAL A 62 -2.42 17.36 13.12
C VAL A 62 -2.15 17.15 14.60
N ILE A 63 -0.97 16.62 14.91
CA ILE A 63 -0.46 16.53 16.29
C ILE A 63 0.32 17.81 16.57
N SER A 64 -0.17 18.58 17.53
CA SER A 64 0.47 19.80 18.02
C SER A 64 0.92 19.60 19.46
N PHE A 65 2.11 20.08 19.79
CA PHE A 65 2.62 20.04 21.15
C PHE A 65 2.33 21.36 21.84
N ASP A 66 1.58 21.32 22.94
CA ASP A 66 1.32 22.50 23.75
C ASP A 66 2.41 22.63 24.83
N SER A 67 3.30 23.60 24.61
CA SER A 67 4.41 23.90 25.52
C SER A 67 3.99 24.32 26.94
N LEU A 68 2.74 24.77 27.15
CA LEU A 68 2.25 25.19 28.47
C LEU A 68 1.71 24.02 29.30
N SER A 69 1.01 23.09 28.66
CA SER A 69 0.44 21.90 29.32
C SER A 69 1.37 20.68 29.25
N ASN A 70 2.42 20.74 28.44
CA ASN A 70 3.34 19.63 28.16
C ASN A 70 2.61 18.38 27.63
N GLN A 71 1.53 18.59 26.89
CA GLN A 71 0.68 17.55 26.32
C GLN A 71 0.57 17.67 24.80
N GLU A 72 0.40 16.51 24.15
CA GLU A 72 0.07 16.44 22.73
C GLU A 72 -1.43 16.63 22.54
N LYS A 73 -1.77 17.52 21.61
CA LYS A 73 -3.14 17.75 21.17
C LYS A 73 -3.28 17.33 19.72
N SER A 74 -4.16 16.36 19.49
CA SER A 74 -4.59 15.94 18.17
C SER A 74 -5.77 16.79 17.71
N THR A 75 -5.65 17.44 16.56
CA THR A 75 -6.70 18.25 15.94
C THR A 75 -6.98 17.71 14.55
N LYS A 76 -8.26 17.55 14.18
CA LYS A 76 -8.63 17.16 12.82
C LYS A 76 -8.17 18.20 11.81
N LEU A 77 -7.81 17.76 10.61
CA LEU A 77 -7.50 18.67 9.50
C LEU A 77 -8.71 19.54 9.15
N SER A 78 -8.45 20.79 8.78
CA SER A 78 -9.46 21.65 8.16
C SER A 78 -9.81 21.18 6.74
N ASP A 79 -10.95 21.63 6.22
CA ASP A 79 -11.36 21.28 4.84
C ASP A 79 -10.35 21.76 3.80
N GLU A 80 -9.77 22.95 4.00
CA GLU A 80 -8.71 23.52 3.15
C GLU A 80 -7.43 22.65 3.18
N GLN A 81 -7.05 22.16 4.36
CA GLN A 81 -5.91 21.26 4.52
C GLN A 81 -6.16 19.93 3.81
N LYS A 82 -7.36 19.37 3.94
CA LYS A 82 -7.76 18.14 3.25
C LYS A 82 -7.71 18.33 1.74
N GLU A 83 -8.29 19.41 1.22
CA GLU A 83 -8.29 19.70 -0.22
C GLU A 83 -6.86 19.80 -0.79
N ALA A 84 -5.96 20.47 -0.08
CA ALA A 84 -4.55 20.53 -0.46
C ALA A 84 -3.90 19.14 -0.49
N LEU A 85 -4.14 18.30 0.53
CA LEU A 85 -3.60 16.94 0.58
C LEU A 85 -4.18 16.02 -0.51
N HIS A 86 -5.47 16.13 -0.82
CA HIS A 86 -6.09 15.41 -1.95
C HIS A 86 -5.46 15.83 -3.29
N LYS A 87 -5.21 17.12 -3.50
CA LYS A 87 -4.53 17.61 -4.69
C LYS A 87 -3.11 17.03 -4.81
N ILE A 88 -2.36 17.02 -3.71
CA ILE A 88 -1.00 16.44 -3.66
C ILE A 88 -1.05 14.92 -3.93
N TYR A 89 -2.02 14.21 -3.36
CA TYR A 89 -2.22 12.79 -3.62
C TYR A 89 -2.49 12.52 -5.11
N SER A 90 -3.34 13.32 -5.75
CA SER A 90 -3.61 13.24 -7.19
C SER A 90 -2.35 13.52 -8.04
N MET A 91 -1.54 14.52 -7.66
CA MET A 91 -0.26 14.80 -8.32
C MET A 91 0.68 13.59 -8.25
N SER A 92 0.80 12.97 -7.07
CA SER A 92 1.65 11.79 -6.86
C SER A 92 1.21 10.54 -7.67
N ARG A 93 0.01 10.55 -8.24
CA ARG A 93 -0.54 9.49 -9.08
C ARG A 93 -0.28 9.65 -10.58
N LYS A 94 0.10 10.84 -11.08
CA LYS A 94 0.09 11.17 -12.52
C LYS A 94 1.02 10.32 -13.40
N ASN A 95 2.05 9.67 -12.86
CA ASN A 95 3.06 8.90 -13.61
C ASN A 95 3.17 7.44 -13.15
N MET A 96 2.06 6.82 -12.76
CA MET A 96 2.07 5.50 -12.09
C MET A 96 2.54 4.33 -12.96
N GLN A 97 2.39 4.36 -14.29
CA GLN A 97 2.56 3.15 -15.09
C GLN A 97 4.02 2.65 -15.08
N ASP A 98 4.98 3.52 -15.41
CA ASP A 98 6.41 3.16 -15.44
C ASP A 98 6.97 2.97 -14.02
N ALA A 99 6.53 3.81 -13.07
CA ALA A 99 6.96 3.72 -11.68
C ALA A 99 6.48 2.42 -10.99
N ARG A 100 5.31 1.89 -11.35
CA ARG A 100 4.75 0.66 -10.77
C ARG A 100 5.66 -0.55 -10.98
N ASP A 101 6.23 -0.71 -12.17
CA ASP A 101 7.08 -1.86 -12.47
C ASP A 101 8.46 -1.78 -11.81
N GLU A 102 8.99 -0.57 -11.65
CA GLU A 102 10.19 -0.33 -10.84
C GLU A 102 9.94 -0.65 -9.36
N MET A 103 8.89 -0.08 -8.76
CA MET A 103 8.52 -0.33 -7.37
C MET A 103 8.22 -1.80 -7.09
N ARG A 104 7.62 -2.53 -8.04
CA ARG A 104 7.41 -3.99 -7.93
C ARG A 104 8.72 -4.76 -7.89
N ARG A 105 9.68 -4.40 -8.75
CA ARG A 105 11.01 -5.03 -8.74
C ARG A 105 11.72 -4.76 -7.41
N GLU A 106 11.66 -3.53 -6.93
CA GLU A 106 12.27 -3.14 -5.67
C GLU A 106 11.64 -3.85 -4.47
N LEU A 107 10.30 -3.95 -4.43
CA LEU A 107 9.60 -4.73 -3.42
C LEU A 107 10.04 -6.20 -3.42
N ILE A 108 10.13 -6.80 -4.61
CA ILE A 108 10.63 -8.18 -4.78
C ILE A 108 12.06 -8.32 -4.27
N ASN A 109 12.94 -7.36 -4.55
CA ASN A 109 14.32 -7.38 -4.08
C ASN A 109 14.38 -7.35 -2.55
N ARG A 110 13.66 -6.42 -1.91
CA ARG A 110 13.57 -6.34 -0.44
C ARG A 110 12.97 -7.59 0.20
N MET A 111 11.97 -8.20 -0.44
CA MET A 111 11.42 -9.48 0.00
C MET A 111 12.45 -10.62 -0.10
N ASN A 112 13.32 -10.59 -1.11
CA ASN A 112 14.37 -11.59 -1.28
C ASN A 112 15.53 -11.41 -0.28
N ASP A 113 15.73 -10.21 0.28
CA ASP A 113 16.70 -9.97 1.34
C ASP A 113 16.33 -10.66 2.65
N ALA A 114 15.03 -10.91 2.88
CA ALA A 114 14.55 -11.71 4.00
C ALA A 114 14.63 -13.22 3.66
N PRO A 115 15.55 -14.01 4.28
CA PRO A 115 15.81 -15.39 3.88
C PRO A 115 14.59 -16.31 3.97
N ASN A 116 13.75 -16.09 4.99
CA ASN A 116 12.52 -16.87 5.20
C ASN A 116 11.48 -16.57 4.11
N VAL A 117 11.33 -15.30 3.73
CA VAL A 117 10.40 -14.87 2.67
C VAL A 117 10.85 -15.39 1.32
N LYS A 118 12.16 -15.30 1.03
CA LYS A 118 12.77 -15.90 -0.16
C LYS A 118 12.52 -17.41 -0.24
N THR A 119 12.73 -18.12 0.87
CA THR A 119 12.51 -19.57 0.96
C THR A 119 11.05 -19.92 0.72
N PHE A 120 10.12 -19.23 1.38
CA PHE A 120 8.69 -19.43 1.20
C PHE A 120 8.26 -19.16 -0.26
N ARG A 121 8.71 -18.05 -0.85
CA ARG A 121 8.40 -17.70 -2.24
C ARG A 121 8.95 -18.73 -3.22
N SER A 122 10.17 -19.23 -3.00
CA SER A 122 10.74 -20.29 -3.82
C SER A 122 9.93 -21.58 -3.70
N TRP A 123 9.51 -21.96 -2.49
CA TRP A 123 8.63 -23.10 -2.29
C TRP A 123 7.29 -22.91 -3.02
N TRP A 124 6.65 -21.75 -2.85
CA TRP A 124 5.37 -21.41 -3.47
C TRP A 124 5.43 -21.47 -5.00
N ASN A 125 6.48 -20.89 -5.61
CA ASN A 125 6.67 -20.90 -7.06
C ASN A 125 7.03 -22.29 -7.61
N ASN A 126 7.50 -23.21 -6.76
CA ASN A 126 7.83 -24.59 -7.13
C ASN A 126 6.65 -25.55 -6.89
N ILE A 127 5.49 -25.07 -6.46
CA ILE A 127 4.26 -25.87 -6.46
C ILE A 127 3.90 -26.11 -7.93
N SER A 128 4.20 -27.31 -8.43
CA SER A 128 3.82 -27.75 -9.77
C SER A 128 2.33 -27.48 -9.99
N HIS A 129 1.98 -26.78 -11.07
CA HIS A 129 0.62 -26.42 -11.43
C HIS A 129 -0.26 -27.65 -11.66
N SER A 130 -0.78 -28.20 -10.58
CA SER A 130 -2.04 -28.93 -10.40
C SER A 130 -1.93 -29.66 -9.07
N ILE A 131 -2.73 -29.24 -8.09
CA ILE A 131 -3.23 -30.22 -7.13
C ILE A 131 -4.24 -31.05 -7.94
N SER A 132 -3.73 -31.99 -8.74
CA SER A 132 -4.55 -33.08 -9.23
C SER A 132 -4.88 -33.89 -7.99
N LEU A 133 -6.16 -33.91 -7.59
CA LEU A 133 -6.61 -34.91 -6.64
C LEU A 133 -6.20 -36.26 -7.22
N THR A 134 -5.31 -36.97 -6.51
CA THR A 134 -5.02 -38.35 -6.85
C THR A 134 -6.33 -39.13 -6.86
N SER A 135 -6.43 -40.24 -7.58
CA SER A 135 -7.65 -41.06 -7.57
C SER A 135 -8.11 -41.41 -6.16
N ALA A 136 -7.16 -41.59 -5.23
CA ALA A 136 -7.44 -41.74 -3.80
C ALA A 136 -8.04 -40.48 -3.16
N GLY A 137 -7.48 -39.29 -3.45
CA GLY A 137 -8.03 -38.02 -2.98
C GLY A 137 -9.44 -37.74 -3.49
N VAL A 138 -9.72 -38.05 -4.77
CA VAL A 138 -11.07 -37.96 -5.35
C VAL A 138 -12.04 -38.88 -4.58
N MET A 139 -11.64 -40.12 -4.33
CA MET A 139 -12.47 -41.09 -3.61
C MET A 139 -12.73 -40.68 -2.15
N VAL A 140 -11.74 -40.12 -1.46
CA VAL A 140 -11.92 -39.59 -0.08
C VAL A 140 -12.90 -38.42 -0.07
N GLY A 141 -12.78 -37.50 -1.04
CA GLY A 141 -13.73 -36.40 -1.20
C GLY A 141 -15.14 -36.91 -1.47
N TYR A 142 -15.30 -37.86 -2.38
CA TYR A 142 -16.57 -38.47 -2.75
C TYR A 142 -17.23 -39.19 -1.56
N VAL A 143 -16.50 -40.06 -0.85
CA VAL A 143 -17.00 -40.79 0.33
C VAL A 143 -17.41 -39.84 1.46
N ASN A 144 -16.79 -38.67 1.58
CA ASN A 144 -17.25 -37.67 2.54
C ASN A 144 -18.51 -36.95 2.06
N LEU A 145 -18.64 -36.65 0.76
CA LEU A 145 -19.83 -36.01 0.21
C LEU A 145 -21.08 -36.90 0.28
N THR A 146 -20.94 -38.22 0.07
CA THR A 146 -22.06 -39.18 0.16
C THR A 146 -22.70 -39.27 1.55
N LYS A 147 -21.98 -38.84 2.61
CA LYS A 147 -22.54 -38.76 3.97
C LYS A 147 -23.54 -37.61 4.11
N TYR A 148 -23.41 -36.57 3.30
CA TYR A 148 -24.21 -35.35 3.38
C TYR A 148 -25.20 -35.21 2.22
N ILE A 149 -24.93 -35.86 1.07
CA ILE A 149 -25.76 -35.80 -0.13
C ILE A 149 -26.15 -37.24 -0.52
N LYS A 150 -27.42 -37.60 -0.33
CA LYS A 150 -27.93 -38.96 -0.56
C LYS A 150 -27.97 -39.37 -2.04
N ASP A 151 -28.08 -38.41 -2.94
CA ASP A 151 -28.26 -38.64 -4.39
C ASP A 151 -27.02 -38.21 -5.18
N LEU A 152 -25.82 -38.40 -4.61
CA LEU A 152 -24.58 -38.11 -5.31
C LEU A 152 -24.40 -39.14 -6.45
N PRO A 153 -24.22 -38.72 -7.71
CA PRO A 153 -24.04 -39.66 -8.83
C PRO A 153 -22.76 -40.47 -8.66
N GLU A 154 -22.79 -41.74 -9.08
CA GLU A 154 -21.59 -42.60 -9.06
C GLU A 154 -20.46 -41.99 -9.89
N LEU A 155 -19.24 -42.08 -9.34
CA LEU A 155 -17.99 -41.56 -9.90
C LEU A 155 -17.61 -42.25 -11.22
#